data_AF-A0A4Y8D462-F1
#
_entry.id   AF-A0A4Y8D462-F1
#
_cell.length_a   1.000
_cell.length_b   1.000
_cell.length_c   1.000
_cell.angle_alpha   90.00
_cell.angle_beta   90.00
_cell.angle_gamma   90.00
#
_symmetry.space_group_name_H-M   'P 1'
#
loop_
_entity.id
_entity.type
_entity.pdbx_description
1 polymer ?
#
loop_
_entity_poly.entity_id
_entity_poly.type
_entity_poly.pdbx_seq_one_letter_code
_entity_poly.pdbx_strand_id
1 'polypeptide(L)'
;MSTKPLSPIRKAWYQWKALRLPWRKRFFVGLDLQNNSFWEFRDAINAGRMRRIVQTPSSIQYSDVRISPQWHQWLRHTREDAPSIEELVGDIARQERLKILARKADERWNAKASFLDQPAARQQALPATQVRDGGAYTGTDPRGGGKGVANAVASEAQEVEKERVVTMETSASGEIQYDAATQPREEKKNKDDPWKKARGGPSEEWQPQAWDPNEMPAARR
;
A
#
# COMPACT_ATOMS: atom_id res chain seq x y z
N MET A 1 25.86 -7.88 -6.16
CA MET A 1 26.25 -8.35 -7.51
C MET A 1 26.56 -7.12 -8.36
N SER A 2 27.83 -6.83 -8.61
CA SER A 2 28.21 -5.69 -9.44
C SER A 2 27.91 -6.03 -10.91
N THR A 3 27.00 -5.28 -11.52
CA THR A 3 26.59 -5.47 -12.91
C THR A 3 27.57 -4.72 -13.81
N LYS A 4 28.22 -5.44 -14.73
CA LYS A 4 29.18 -4.82 -15.65
C LYS A 4 28.47 -3.75 -16.51
N PRO A 5 29.02 -2.54 -16.64
CA PRO A 5 28.44 -1.53 -17.52
C PRO A 5 28.47 -2.02 -18.97
N LEU A 6 27.42 -1.70 -19.74
CA LEU A 6 27.39 -2.04 -21.16
C LEU A 6 28.44 -1.25 -21.95
N SER A 7 29.14 -1.92 -22.86
CA SER A 7 30.05 -1.27 -23.80
C SER A 7 29.29 -0.29 -24.71
N PRO A 8 29.91 0.83 -25.11
CA PRO A 8 29.25 1.86 -25.94
C PRO A 8 28.80 1.30 -27.29
N ILE A 9 29.59 0.41 -27.90
CA ILE A 9 29.25 -0.28 -29.15
C ILE A 9 27.96 -1.10 -28.97
N ARG A 10 27.83 -1.81 -27.85
CA ARG A 10 26.64 -2.61 -27.55
C ARG A 10 25.43 -1.72 -27.28
N LYS A 11 25.61 -0.57 -26.63
CA LYS A 11 24.53 0.42 -26.45
C LYS A 11 24.03 0.95 -27.80
N ALA A 12 24.94 1.36 -28.69
CA ALA A 12 24.59 1.82 -30.04
C ALA A 12 23.90 0.71 -30.84
N TRP A 13 24.39 -0.54 -30.74
CA TRP A 13 23.73 -1.69 -31.35
C TRP A 13 22.30 -1.87 -30.82
N TYR A 14 22.07 -1.78 -29.52
CA TYR A 14 20.72 -1.86 -28.94
C TYR A 14 19.82 -0.70 -29.36
N GLN A 15 20.34 0.53 -29.42
CA GLN A 15 19.60 1.69 -29.94
C GLN A 15 19.18 1.47 -31.39
N TRP A 16 20.09 0.96 -32.24
CA TRP A 16 19.75 0.57 -33.61
C TRP A 16 18.75 -0.59 -33.64
N LYS A 17 18.83 -1.53 -32.71
CA LYS A 17 17.88 -2.66 -32.58
C LYS A 17 16.49 -2.23 -32.08
N ALA A 18 16.39 -1.09 -31.40
CA ALA A 18 15.13 -0.53 -30.90
C ALA A 18 14.27 0.09 -32.03
N LEU A 19 14.90 0.55 -33.11
CA LEU A 19 14.20 1.20 -34.21
C LEU A 19 13.20 0.25 -34.90
N ARG A 20 11.95 0.71 -35.02
CA ARG A 20 10.82 0.00 -35.65
C ARG A 20 10.79 0.22 -37.16
N LEU A 21 11.69 -0.48 -37.86
CA LEU A 21 11.80 -0.44 -39.32
C LEU A 21 10.79 -1.42 -39.97
N PRO A 22 10.19 -1.10 -41.13
CA PRO A 22 9.09 -1.88 -41.71
C PRO A 22 9.49 -3.31 -42.15
N TRP A 23 10.75 -3.54 -42.48
CA TRP A 23 11.28 -4.88 -42.83
C TRP A 23 11.69 -5.71 -41.61
N ARG A 24 11.70 -5.11 -40.41
CA ARG A 24 12.17 -5.78 -39.20
C ARG A 24 10.99 -6.39 -38.45
N LYS A 25 11.13 -7.66 -38.06
CA LYS A 25 10.10 -8.38 -37.31
C LYS A 25 10.34 -8.43 -35.80
N ARG A 26 11.55 -8.07 -35.34
CA ARG A 26 12.00 -8.18 -33.95
C ARG A 26 12.70 -6.91 -33.49
N PHE A 27 12.23 -6.35 -32.39
CA PHE A 27 12.63 -5.05 -31.86
C PHE A 27 13.17 -5.22 -30.45
N PHE A 28 14.24 -4.50 -30.17
CA PHE A 28 14.75 -4.39 -28.81
C PHE A 28 13.90 -3.39 -28.03
N VAL A 29 13.52 -3.74 -26.81
CA VAL A 29 12.62 -2.93 -25.99
C VAL A 29 13.36 -2.32 -24.81
N GLY A 30 14.17 -3.10 -24.10
CA GLY A 30 14.91 -2.60 -22.95
C GLY A 30 15.81 -3.64 -22.31
N LEU A 31 16.49 -3.20 -21.25
CA LEU A 31 17.33 -4.03 -20.38
C LEU A 31 16.79 -3.92 -18.96
N ASP A 32 16.94 -4.97 -18.18
CA ASP A 32 16.80 -4.89 -16.73
C ASP A 32 18.10 -4.45 -16.06
N LEU A 33 18.06 -4.36 -14.73
CA LEU A 33 19.23 -4.06 -13.90
C LEU A 33 20.31 -5.15 -13.98
N GLN A 34 19.97 -6.36 -14.43
CA GLN A 34 20.89 -7.49 -14.58
C GLN A 34 21.47 -7.62 -15.99
N ASN A 35 21.16 -6.67 -16.89
CA ASN A 35 21.49 -6.70 -18.32
C ASN A 35 20.86 -7.85 -19.11
N ASN A 36 19.75 -8.43 -18.64
CA ASN A 36 18.89 -9.28 -19.46
C ASN A 36 18.20 -8.39 -20.50
N SER A 37 18.18 -8.84 -21.75
CA SER A 37 17.64 -8.06 -22.86
C SER A 37 16.23 -8.50 -23.20
N PHE A 38 15.33 -7.53 -23.35
CA PHE A 38 13.92 -7.77 -23.61
C PHE A 38 13.59 -7.38 -25.04
N TRP A 39 12.85 -8.27 -25.70
CA TRP A 39 12.58 -8.18 -27.13
C TRP A 39 11.10 -8.40 -27.40
N GLU A 40 10.59 -7.69 -28.39
CA GLU A 40 9.24 -7.86 -28.91
C GLU A 40 9.30 -8.23 -30.39
N PHE A 41 8.51 -9.20 -30.82
CA PHE A 41 8.52 -9.65 -32.21
C PHE A 41 7.17 -10.18 -32.69
N ARG A 42 6.96 -10.19 -34.01
CA ARG A 42 5.82 -10.88 -34.62
C ARG A 42 6.17 -12.34 -34.84
N ASP A 43 5.31 -13.23 -34.36
CA ASP A 43 5.42 -14.65 -34.67
C ASP A 43 5.07 -14.89 -36.14
N ALA A 44 5.71 -15.88 -36.77
CA ALA A 44 5.38 -16.30 -38.12
C ALA A 44 4.03 -17.03 -38.16
N ILE A 45 3.72 -17.80 -37.10
CA ILE A 45 2.50 -18.61 -37.02
C ILE A 45 1.30 -17.74 -36.58
N ASN A 46 1.50 -16.87 -35.59
CA ASN A 46 0.46 -16.01 -35.02
C ASN A 46 0.78 -14.53 -35.27
N ALA A 47 0.65 -14.09 -36.52
CA ALA A 47 0.98 -12.72 -36.93
C ALA A 47 0.12 -11.62 -36.26
N GLY A 48 -1.06 -11.97 -35.74
CA GLY A 48 -1.98 -11.05 -35.08
C GLY A 48 -1.55 -10.58 -33.69
N ARG A 49 -0.55 -11.21 -33.06
CA ARG A 49 -0.10 -10.88 -31.70
C ARG A 49 1.41 -10.66 -31.64
N MET A 50 1.82 -9.52 -31.08
CA MET A 50 3.23 -9.30 -30.71
C MET A 50 3.59 -10.23 -29.55
N ARG A 51 4.68 -10.98 -29.68
CA ARG A 51 5.24 -11.83 -28.62
C ARG A 51 6.40 -11.11 -27.96
N ARG A 52 6.54 -11.29 -26.66
CA ARG A 52 7.61 -10.72 -25.84
C ARG A 52 8.51 -11.84 -25.34
N ILE A 53 9.83 -11.66 -25.38
CA ILE A 53 10.82 -12.65 -24.97
C ILE A 53 11.97 -11.99 -24.21
N VAL A 54 12.48 -12.70 -23.21
CA VAL A 54 13.72 -12.37 -22.52
C VAL A 54 14.88 -13.15 -23.12
N GLN A 55 15.96 -12.46 -23.42
CA GLN A 55 17.23 -13.04 -23.84
C GLN A 55 18.27 -12.82 -22.75
N THR A 56 18.69 -13.92 -22.16
CA THR A 56 19.67 -13.99 -21.09
C THR A 56 21.06 -14.25 -21.69
N PRO A 57 22.14 -13.81 -21.03
CA PRO A 57 23.49 -14.18 -21.45
C PRO A 57 23.67 -15.69 -21.31
N SER A 58 24.40 -16.31 -22.25
CA SER A 58 24.66 -17.76 -22.26
C SER A 58 25.41 -18.28 -21.03
N SER A 59 25.99 -17.38 -20.22
CA SER A 59 26.70 -17.71 -18.99
C SER A 59 25.78 -18.09 -17.83
N ILE A 60 24.47 -17.83 -17.91
CA ILE A 60 23.51 -18.05 -16.83
C ILE A 60 22.51 -19.12 -17.26
N GLN A 61 22.27 -20.12 -16.41
CA GLN A 61 21.22 -21.12 -16.65
C GLN A 61 19.83 -20.48 -16.49
N TYR A 62 18.87 -20.89 -17.32
CA TYR A 62 17.53 -20.30 -17.32
C TYR A 62 16.80 -20.38 -15.96
N SER A 63 17.09 -21.39 -15.14
CA SER A 63 16.55 -21.54 -13.78
C SER A 63 16.95 -20.42 -12.83
N ASP A 64 18.13 -19.82 -13.06
CA ASP A 64 18.76 -18.89 -12.12
C ASP A 64 18.47 -17.43 -12.50
N VAL A 65 17.75 -17.22 -13.60
CA VAL A 65 17.44 -15.89 -14.13
C VAL A 65 16.40 -15.23 -13.23
N ARG A 66 16.81 -14.15 -12.56
CA ARG A 66 15.94 -13.38 -11.65
C ARG A 66 15.40 -12.14 -12.33
N ILE A 67 14.25 -12.27 -12.97
CA ILE A 67 13.57 -11.15 -13.64
C ILE A 67 12.75 -10.34 -12.62
N SER A 68 12.76 -9.01 -12.73
CA SER A 68 11.93 -8.16 -11.86
C SER A 68 10.42 -8.41 -12.08
N PRO A 69 9.55 -8.16 -11.09
CA PRO A 69 8.10 -8.31 -11.25
C PRO A 69 7.52 -7.41 -12.37
N GLN A 70 8.05 -6.21 -12.55
CA GLN A 70 7.59 -5.28 -13.60
C GLN A 70 7.86 -5.84 -15.00
N TRP A 71 9.07 -6.38 -15.22
CA TRP A 71 9.41 -7.06 -16.46
C TRP A 71 8.57 -8.33 -16.68
N HIS A 72 8.21 -9.05 -15.61
CA HIS A 72 7.28 -10.19 -15.72
C HIS A 72 5.88 -9.77 -16.16
N GLN A 73 5.33 -8.68 -15.61
CA GLN A 73 4.03 -8.15 -16.04
C GLN A 73 4.06 -7.77 -17.53
N TRP A 74 5.16 -7.15 -17.97
CA TRP A 74 5.36 -6.83 -19.37
C TRP A 74 5.45 -8.12 -20.23
N LEU A 75 6.23 -9.12 -19.84
CA LEU A 75 6.29 -10.41 -20.57
C LEU A 75 4.93 -11.11 -20.64
N ARG A 76 4.09 -10.97 -19.60
CA ARG A 76 2.75 -11.56 -19.52
C ARG A 76 1.65 -10.73 -20.17
N HIS A 77 2.00 -9.60 -20.81
CA HIS A 77 1.03 -8.67 -21.39
C HIS A 77 0.01 -8.11 -20.38
N THR A 78 0.34 -8.09 -19.09
CA THR A 78 -0.47 -7.41 -18.07
C THR A 78 -0.24 -5.89 -18.13
N ARG A 79 0.94 -5.48 -18.60
CA ARG A 79 1.33 -4.08 -18.79
C ARG A 79 1.64 -3.83 -20.27
N GLU A 80 1.21 -2.70 -20.80
CA GLU A 80 1.47 -2.32 -22.21
C GLU A 80 2.91 -1.85 -22.40
N ASP A 81 3.30 -0.80 -21.70
CA ASP A 81 4.62 -0.20 -21.81
C ASP A 81 5.67 -0.98 -21.03
N ALA A 82 6.90 -1.03 -21.57
CA ALA A 82 8.02 -1.64 -20.87
C ALA A 82 8.45 -0.80 -19.66
N PRO A 83 8.90 -1.44 -18.56
CA PRO A 83 9.40 -0.70 -17.41
C PRO A 83 10.68 0.05 -17.74
N SER A 84 10.81 1.25 -17.20
CA SER A 84 12.01 2.08 -17.38
C SER A 84 13.11 1.70 -16.38
N ILE A 85 14.36 2.03 -16.68
CA ILE A 85 15.47 1.76 -15.76
C ILE A 85 15.30 2.54 -14.44
N GLU A 86 14.84 3.79 -14.54
CA GLU A 86 14.57 4.65 -13.38
C GLU A 86 13.48 4.06 -12.48
N GLU A 87 12.43 3.49 -13.08
CA GLU A 87 11.36 2.82 -12.34
C GLU A 87 11.90 1.61 -11.56
N LEU A 88 12.74 0.79 -12.20
CA LEU A 88 13.37 -0.37 -11.57
C LEU A 88 14.28 0.02 -10.40
N VAL A 89 15.09 1.07 -10.59
CA VAL A 89 15.96 1.61 -9.52
C VAL A 89 15.11 2.18 -8.38
N GLY A 90 14.05 2.93 -8.71
CA GLY A 90 13.11 3.48 -7.74
C GLY A 90 12.42 2.38 -6.92
N ASP A 91 12.12 1.24 -7.52
CA ASP A 91 11.48 0.12 -6.85
C ASP A 91 12.41 -0.56 -5.84
N ILE A 92 13.71 -0.67 -6.14
CA ILE A 92 14.71 -1.14 -5.18
C ILE A 92 14.80 -0.17 -3.99
N ALA A 93 14.92 1.13 -4.27
CA ALA A 93 14.99 2.15 -3.22
C ALA A 93 13.73 2.13 -2.33
N ARG A 94 12.54 1.90 -2.92
CA ARG A 94 11.29 1.74 -2.18
C ARG A 94 11.33 0.51 -1.27
N GLN A 95 11.83 -0.64 -1.74
CA GLN A 95 11.96 -1.85 -0.93
C GLN A 95 12.87 -1.63 0.28
N GLU A 96 13.99 -0.92 0.09
CA GLU A 96 14.91 -0.57 1.17
C GLU A 96 14.24 0.32 2.22
N ARG A 97 13.54 1.38 1.78
CA ARG A 97 12.77 2.26 2.67
C ARG A 97 11.73 1.49 3.46
N LEU A 98 11.00 0.58 2.82
CA LEU A 98 9.99 -0.25 3.48
C LEU A 98 10.58 -1.15 4.57
N LYS A 99 11.78 -1.71 4.36
CA LYS A 99 12.46 -2.50 5.39
C LYS A 99 12.79 -1.68 6.64
N ILE A 100 13.19 -0.43 6.46
CA ILE A 100 13.46 0.49 7.57
C ILE A 100 12.17 0.83 8.31
N LEU A 101 11.10 1.13 7.57
CA LEU A 101 9.80 1.46 8.16
C LEU A 101 9.19 0.27 8.92
N ALA A 102 9.29 -0.94 8.35
CA ALA A 102 8.85 -2.17 9.00
C ALA A 102 9.57 -2.38 10.34
N ARG A 103 10.89 -2.24 10.38
CA ARG A 103 11.66 -2.34 11.62
C ARG A 103 11.20 -1.34 12.68
N LYS A 104 11.00 -0.07 12.30
CA LYS A 104 10.49 0.96 13.22
C LYS A 104 9.08 0.65 13.73
N ALA A 105 8.24 0.02 12.91
CA ALA A 105 6.93 -0.43 13.33
C ALA A 105 7.03 -1.59 14.33
N ASP A 106 7.93 -2.55 14.10
CA ASP A 106 8.19 -3.65 15.02
C ASP A 106 8.73 -3.15 16.37
N GLU A 107 9.65 -2.17 16.36
CA GLU A 107 10.14 -1.51 17.58
C GLU A 107 9.00 -0.86 18.37
N ARG A 108 8.12 -0.12 17.67
CA ARG A 108 6.93 0.49 18.30
C ARG A 108 5.95 -0.56 18.83
N TRP A 109 5.77 -1.65 18.10
CA TRP A 109 4.91 -2.76 18.51
C TRP A 109 5.46 -3.46 19.76
N ASN A 110 6.75 -3.76 19.78
CA ASN A 110 7.43 -4.39 20.91
C ASN A 110 7.49 -3.48 22.14
N ALA A 111 7.61 -2.16 21.95
CA ALA A 111 7.58 -1.18 23.04
C ALA A 111 6.20 -1.01 23.67
N LYS A 112 5.12 -1.28 22.91
CA LYS A 112 3.76 -1.26 23.46
C LYS A 112 3.63 -2.44 24.43
N ALA A 113 3.50 -2.14 25.72
CA ALA A 113 3.32 -3.16 26.76
C ALA A 113 2.23 -4.16 26.34
N SER A 114 2.60 -5.43 26.18
CA SER A 114 1.69 -6.49 25.80
C SER A 114 0.57 -6.55 26.83
N PHE A 115 -0.63 -6.11 26.45
CA PHE A 115 -1.80 -6.11 27.31
C PHE A 115 -2.14 -7.52 27.84
N LEU A 116 -1.69 -8.56 27.12
CA LEU A 116 -1.85 -9.98 27.44
C LEU A 116 -0.87 -10.49 28.50
N ASP A 117 0.29 -9.84 28.69
CA ASP A 117 1.28 -10.20 29.73
C ASP A 117 1.00 -9.42 31.02
N GLN A 118 -0.27 -9.21 31.33
CA GLN A 118 -0.67 -8.83 32.68
C GLN A 118 -0.52 -10.08 33.54
N PRO A 119 0.44 -10.13 34.50
CA PRO A 119 0.55 -11.26 35.38
C PRO A 119 -0.81 -11.45 36.06
N ALA A 120 -1.25 -12.70 36.18
CA ALA A 120 -2.48 -13.14 36.84
C ALA A 120 -2.68 -12.59 38.27
N ALA A 121 -1.70 -11.83 38.79
CA ALA A 121 -1.73 -11.05 40.01
C ALA A 121 -2.58 -9.77 39.95
N ARG A 122 -3.11 -9.34 38.79
CA ARG A 122 -4.36 -8.56 38.80
C ARG A 122 -5.47 -9.55 39.10
N GLN A 123 -5.45 -10.02 40.35
CA GLN A 123 -6.57 -10.64 41.03
C GLN A 123 -7.79 -9.88 40.56
N GLN A 124 -8.59 -10.54 39.71
CA GLN A 124 -9.97 -10.16 39.55
C GLN A 124 -10.45 -10.06 40.99
N ALA A 125 -10.68 -8.84 41.48
CA ALA A 125 -11.40 -8.66 42.72
C ALA A 125 -12.68 -9.44 42.47
N LEU A 126 -12.78 -10.63 43.08
CA LEU A 126 -13.93 -11.50 42.94
C LEU A 126 -15.13 -10.59 43.10
N PRO A 127 -16.07 -10.55 42.14
CA PRO A 127 -17.24 -9.69 42.27
C PRO A 127 -17.83 -10.01 43.64
N ALA A 128 -17.99 -8.97 44.48
CA ALA A 128 -18.46 -9.08 45.85
C ALA A 128 -19.91 -9.59 45.84
N THR A 129 -20.05 -10.88 45.57
CA THR A 129 -21.28 -11.65 45.57
C THR A 129 -21.31 -12.36 46.92
N GLN A 130 -21.13 -11.60 48.00
CA GLN A 130 -21.61 -12.04 49.29
C GLN A 130 -23.06 -11.59 49.36
N VAL A 131 -23.95 -12.53 49.07
CA VAL A 131 -25.35 -12.46 49.44
C VAL A 131 -25.39 -12.37 50.95
N ARG A 132 -25.63 -11.17 51.48
CA ARG A 132 -26.04 -11.02 52.87
C ARG A 132 -27.51 -11.35 52.90
N ASP A 133 -27.84 -12.47 53.53
CA ASP A 133 -29.22 -12.92 53.73
C ASP A 133 -30.10 -11.79 54.27
N GLY A 134 -31.22 -11.57 53.60
CA GLY A 134 -32.16 -10.50 53.91
C GLY A 134 -33.19 -10.38 52.81
N GLY A 135 -34.02 -11.41 52.66
CA GLY A 135 -34.95 -11.56 51.56
C GLY A 135 -35.98 -10.43 51.46
N ALA A 136 -36.38 -10.14 50.22
CA ALA A 136 -37.75 -9.88 49.81
C ALA A 136 -37.76 -9.67 48.29
N TYR A 137 -38.38 -10.60 47.58
CA TYR A 137 -38.72 -10.45 46.16
C TYR A 137 -40.11 -9.80 46.12
N THR A 138 -40.23 -8.61 45.56
CA THR A 138 -41.26 -8.26 44.55
C THR A 138 -40.89 -6.89 43.99
N GLY A 139 -40.83 -6.84 42.67
CA GLY A 139 -40.24 -5.75 41.94
C GLY A 139 -41.21 -4.61 41.72
N THR A 140 -40.65 -3.41 41.77
CA THR A 140 -41.06 -2.29 40.94
C THR A 140 -39.82 -1.44 40.66
N ASP A 141 -39.83 -0.85 39.46
CA ASP A 141 -39.29 0.48 39.13
C ASP A 141 -38.02 0.57 38.24
N PRO A 142 -37.87 1.70 37.51
CA PRO A 142 -37.98 1.71 36.06
C PRO A 142 -36.68 2.16 35.38
N ARG A 143 -36.74 2.18 34.03
CA ARG A 143 -35.74 2.72 33.10
C ARG A 143 -35.05 3.98 33.62
N GLY A 144 -33.73 3.92 33.77
CA GLY A 144 -32.87 5.06 34.07
C GLY A 144 -31.58 5.05 33.26
N GLY A 145 -31.52 5.91 32.24
CA GLY A 145 -30.29 6.56 31.78
C GLY A 145 -29.20 5.68 31.15
N GLY A 146 -29.36 5.33 29.88
CA GLY A 146 -28.27 4.84 29.05
C GLY A 146 -27.17 5.89 28.87
N LYS A 147 -26.14 5.84 29.70
CA LYS A 147 -24.81 6.38 29.36
C LYS A 147 -24.07 5.30 28.58
N GLY A 148 -24.22 5.36 27.25
CA GLY A 148 -23.43 4.57 26.32
C GLY A 148 -21.93 4.89 26.49
N VAL A 149 -21.13 3.83 26.47
CA VAL A 149 -19.68 3.86 26.53
C VAL A 149 -19.15 4.58 25.29
N ALA A 150 -18.64 5.80 25.47
CA ALA A 150 -17.96 6.54 24.41
C ALA A 150 -16.53 6.02 24.24
N ASN A 151 -16.21 5.59 23.02
CA ASN A 151 -14.88 5.17 22.59
C ASN A 151 -13.83 6.27 22.84
N ALA A 152 -12.81 5.92 23.63
CA ALA A 152 -11.60 6.71 23.87
C ALA A 152 -10.63 6.62 22.67
N VAL A 153 -11.02 7.13 21.49
CA VAL A 153 -10.17 7.22 20.29
C VAL A 153 -10.01 8.68 19.81
N ALA A 154 -10.54 9.65 20.55
CA ALA A 154 -10.49 11.06 20.17
C ALA A 154 -9.30 11.85 20.77
N SER A 155 -8.56 11.30 21.73
CA SER A 155 -7.52 12.04 22.45
C SER A 155 -6.12 12.00 21.82
N GLU A 156 -5.84 11.12 20.86
CA GLU A 156 -4.50 11.05 20.22
C GLU A 156 -4.33 11.98 19.00
N ALA A 157 -5.41 12.58 18.48
CA ALA A 157 -5.33 13.46 17.32
C ALA A 157 -4.84 14.89 17.66
N GLN A 158 -4.80 15.26 18.94
CA GLN A 158 -4.47 16.63 19.38
C GLN A 158 -3.03 16.85 19.85
N GLU A 159 -2.21 15.82 20.02
CA GLU A 159 -0.80 15.98 20.44
C GLU A 159 0.18 16.16 19.27
N VAL A 160 -0.22 15.88 18.03
CA VAL A 160 0.67 15.97 16.85
C VAL A 160 0.82 17.41 16.31
N GLU A 161 -0.03 18.36 16.72
CA GLU A 161 0.01 19.75 16.24
C GLU A 161 0.94 20.68 17.03
N LYS A 162 1.48 20.28 18.19
CA LYS A 162 2.33 21.16 19.02
C LYS A 162 3.84 21.06 18.76
N GLU A 163 4.31 20.12 17.93
CA GLU A 163 5.75 19.86 17.77
C GLU A 163 6.37 20.39 16.45
N ARG A 164 5.60 21.11 15.61
CA ARG A 164 6.09 21.63 14.31
C ARG A 164 6.62 23.07 14.31
N VAL A 165 6.71 23.75 15.45
CA VAL A 165 7.02 25.20 15.49
C VAL A 165 8.49 25.52 15.81
N VAL A 166 9.34 24.56 16.17
CA VAL A 166 10.74 24.87 16.54
C VAL A 166 11.71 24.07 15.69
N THR A 167 12.20 24.67 14.60
CA THR A 167 13.59 24.59 14.08
C THR A 167 13.65 25.14 12.66
N MET A 168 13.93 26.44 12.49
CA MET A 168 14.68 26.96 11.33
C MET A 168 15.30 28.32 11.72
N GLU A 169 16.45 28.29 12.37
CA GLU A 169 17.44 29.37 12.26
C GLU A 169 18.77 28.75 11.88
N THR A 170 19.18 28.96 10.63
CA THR A 170 20.53 29.24 10.11
C THR A 170 20.68 28.66 8.71
N SER A 171 20.76 29.55 7.72
CA SER A 171 21.78 29.56 6.64
C SER A 171 21.41 30.64 5.61
N ALA A 172 21.96 31.84 5.81
CA ALA A 172 22.40 32.70 4.71
C ALA A 172 23.45 31.89 3.90
N SER A 173 23.65 32.00 2.59
CA SER A 173 23.52 33.10 1.64
C SER A 173 23.76 32.51 0.24
N GLY A 174 23.05 32.99 -0.78
CA GLY A 174 23.29 32.61 -2.18
C GLY A 174 22.28 33.26 -3.11
N GLU A 175 22.60 34.48 -3.54
CA GLU A 175 21.80 35.35 -4.41
C GLU A 175 21.48 34.70 -5.77
N ILE A 176 20.20 34.72 -6.14
CA ILE A 176 19.78 34.71 -7.55
C ILE A 176 18.68 35.76 -7.67
N GLN A 177 18.97 36.80 -8.46
CA GLN A 177 18.07 37.90 -8.80
C GLN A 177 16.92 37.38 -9.69
N TYR A 178 15.69 37.81 -9.40
CA TYR A 178 14.52 37.60 -10.25
C TYR A 178 13.96 38.96 -10.66
N ASP A 179 13.94 39.20 -11.97
CA ASP A 179 13.22 40.30 -12.59
C ASP A 179 11.71 40.15 -12.37
N ALA A 180 11.11 41.20 -11.79
CA ALA A 180 9.70 41.25 -11.46
C ALA A 180 8.84 41.58 -12.70
N ALA A 181 8.11 40.58 -13.19
CA ALA A 181 6.95 40.79 -14.07
C ALA A 181 5.68 40.32 -13.34
N THR A 182 4.86 41.28 -12.93
CA THR A 182 3.58 41.12 -12.24
C THR A 182 2.57 40.37 -13.12
N GLN A 183 2.07 39.24 -12.63
CA GLN A 183 0.79 38.66 -13.07
C GLN A 183 -0.10 38.37 -11.85
N PRO A 184 -1.42 38.66 -11.92
CA PRO A 184 -2.32 38.48 -10.78
C PRO A 184 -2.55 36.99 -10.51
N ARG A 185 -2.38 36.62 -9.24
CA ARG A 185 -2.52 35.27 -8.70
C ARG A 185 -4.00 34.94 -8.51
N GLU A 186 -4.54 34.07 -9.33
CA GLU A 186 -5.87 33.48 -9.11
C GLU A 186 -5.85 32.57 -7.86
N GLU A 187 -6.67 32.90 -6.87
CA GLU A 187 -6.90 32.10 -5.68
C GLU A 187 -7.67 30.83 -6.05
N LYS A 188 -6.97 29.70 -6.10
CA LYS A 188 -7.61 28.38 -6.21
C LYS A 188 -8.26 28.02 -4.88
N LYS A 189 -9.59 28.13 -4.81
CA LYS A 189 -10.40 27.55 -3.73
C LYS A 189 -10.07 26.06 -3.59
N ASN A 190 -9.76 25.63 -2.37
CA ASN A 190 -9.52 24.24 -2.03
C ASN A 190 -10.77 23.41 -2.39
N LYS A 191 -10.59 22.39 -3.23
CA LYS A 191 -11.62 21.37 -3.47
C LYS A 191 -11.76 20.52 -2.21
N ASP A 192 -13.00 20.27 -1.80
CA ASP A 192 -13.31 19.38 -0.68
C ASP A 192 -12.70 17.98 -0.89
N ASP A 193 -12.14 17.43 0.19
CA ASP A 193 -11.48 16.13 0.24
C ASP A 193 -12.46 15.00 -0.18
N PRO A 194 -12.13 14.18 -1.19
CA PRO A 194 -13.06 13.19 -1.74
C PRO A 194 -13.41 12.04 -0.78
N TRP A 195 -12.74 11.96 0.37
CA TRP A 195 -12.89 10.89 1.36
C TRP A 195 -13.86 11.21 2.49
N LYS A 196 -14.42 12.43 2.56
CA LYS A 196 -15.39 12.78 3.62
C LYS A 196 -16.75 12.08 3.50
N LYS A 197 -17.06 11.46 2.35
CA LYS A 197 -18.38 10.85 2.09
C LYS A 197 -18.45 9.33 2.33
N ALA A 198 -17.36 8.66 2.70
CA ALA A 198 -17.31 7.20 2.83
C ALA A 198 -17.37 6.70 4.28
N ARG A 199 -18.33 7.18 5.08
CA ARG A 199 -18.77 6.45 6.29
C ARG A 199 -19.97 5.61 5.90
N GLY A 200 -19.72 4.36 5.52
CA GLY A 200 -20.71 3.44 4.96
C GLY A 200 -20.04 2.46 4.01
N GLY A 201 -19.47 1.38 4.54
CA GLY A 201 -18.97 0.29 3.69
C GLY A 201 -20.12 -0.48 3.04
N PRO A 202 -19.96 -1.11 1.86
CA PRO A 202 -21.03 -1.88 1.18
C PRO A 202 -21.62 -3.07 1.95
N SER A 203 -21.11 -3.33 3.16
CA SER A 203 -21.56 -4.38 4.07
C SER A 203 -22.40 -3.84 5.23
N GLU A 204 -22.62 -2.53 5.35
CA GLU A 204 -23.43 -1.95 6.43
C GLU A 204 -24.94 -2.09 6.18
N GLU A 205 -25.39 -2.26 4.93
CA GLU A 205 -26.80 -2.54 4.63
C GLU A 205 -27.23 -3.99 4.93
N TRP A 206 -26.28 -4.90 5.15
CA TRP A 206 -26.60 -6.31 5.38
C TRP A 206 -26.79 -6.59 6.87
N GLN A 207 -28.04 -6.68 7.31
CA GLN A 207 -28.42 -7.23 8.61
C GLN A 207 -29.23 -8.53 8.39
N PRO A 208 -28.85 -9.67 8.99
CA PRO A 208 -29.66 -10.89 8.91
C PRO A 208 -30.97 -10.69 9.68
N GLN A 209 -32.07 -11.20 9.13
CA GLN A 209 -33.36 -11.21 9.80
C GLN A 209 -33.27 -12.05 11.08
N ALA A 210 -33.73 -11.50 12.21
CA ALA A 210 -33.73 -12.21 13.49
C ALA A 210 -34.69 -13.40 13.42
N TRP A 211 -34.25 -14.55 13.93
CA TRP A 211 -35.02 -15.79 13.95
C TRP A 211 -36.28 -15.61 14.82
N ASP A 212 -37.47 -15.76 14.22
CA ASP A 212 -38.76 -15.58 14.88
C ASP A 212 -39.44 -16.95 15.13
N PRO A 213 -39.61 -17.39 16.39
CA PRO A 213 -40.10 -18.73 16.71
C PRO A 213 -41.60 -18.95 16.44
N ASN A 214 -42.35 -17.92 16.04
CA ASN A 214 -43.80 -18.01 15.80
C ASN A 214 -44.20 -18.42 14.37
N GLU A 215 -43.27 -18.51 13.42
CA GLU A 215 -43.55 -18.96 12.04
C GLU A 215 -43.44 -20.49 11.88
N MET A 216 -44.04 -21.27 12.80
CA MET A 216 -44.18 -22.71 12.57
C MET A 216 -45.43 -22.97 11.71
N PRO A 217 -45.31 -23.65 10.55
CA PRO A 217 -46.49 -24.03 9.79
C PRO A 217 -47.30 -25.05 10.60
N ALA A 218 -48.53 -24.68 10.95
CA ALA A 218 -49.45 -25.57 11.66
C ALA A 218 -49.59 -26.89 10.89
N ALA A 219 -49.24 -27.99 11.56
CA ALA A 219 -49.34 -29.34 11.02
C ALA A 219 -50.78 -29.59 10.53
N ARG A 220 -50.91 -29.91 9.23
CA ARG A 220 -52.20 -30.29 8.64
C ARG A 220 -52.61 -31.65 9.24
N ARG A 221 -53.80 -31.67 9.86
CA ARG A 221 -54.54 -32.90 10.19
C ARG A 221 -55.10 -33.53 8.92
#